data_AF-A0A7C1SR75-F1
#
_entry.id   AF-A0A7C1SR75-F1
#
_cell.length_a   1.000
_cell.length_b   1.000
_cell.length_c   1.000
_cell.angle_alpha   90.00
_cell.angle_beta   90.00
_cell.angle_gamma   90.00
#
_symmetry.space_group_name_H-M   'P 1'
#
loop_
_entity.id
_entity.type
_entity.pdbx_description
1 polymer ?
#
loop_
_entity_poly.entity_id
_entity_poly.type
_entity_poly.pdbx_seq_one_letter_code
_entity_poly.pdbx_strand_id
1 'polypeptide(L)'
;MNQRNALFTMAVISTVFLSVIVVLAFYVVPVFHTSFENFGAEIPNKTQFVISSYKYWVVFPFIPLAIAVKVYKNKEMTKTFSKYAGWVSIAAFVFAWLLLVFTASAMYEPIYGLSSHNQ
;
A
#
# COMPACT_ATOMS: atom_id res chain seq x y z
N MET A 1 0.35 -0.52 -28.82
CA MET A 1 0.73 -1.40 -27.69
C MET A 1 -0.30 -2.53 -27.58
N ASN A 2 0.12 -3.80 -27.61
CA ASN A 2 -0.81 -4.94 -27.50
C ASN A 2 -1.51 -4.92 -26.13
N GLN A 3 -2.82 -5.18 -26.08
CA GLN A 3 -3.64 -5.15 -24.86
C GLN A 3 -3.06 -6.02 -23.72
N ARG A 4 -2.44 -7.15 -24.07
CA ARG A 4 -1.70 -8.01 -23.13
C ARG A 4 -0.52 -7.30 -22.49
N ASN A 5 0.28 -6.60 -23.29
CA ASN A 5 1.46 -5.89 -22.80
C ASN A 5 1.03 -4.73 -21.90
N ALA A 6 -0.05 -4.02 -22.24
CA ALA A 6 -0.61 -2.96 -21.40
C ALA A 6 -1.01 -3.48 -20.01
N LEU A 7 -1.70 -4.63 -19.97
CA LEU A 7 -2.14 -5.25 -18.71
C LEU A 7 -0.99 -5.80 -17.89
N PHE A 8 -0.03 -6.45 -18.53
CA PHE A 8 1.17 -6.92 -17.86
C PHE A 8 1.94 -5.74 -17.24
N THR A 9 2.20 -4.69 -18.02
CA THR A 9 2.87 -3.49 -17.54
C THR A 9 2.13 -2.85 -16.37
N MET A 10 0.82 -2.67 -16.45
CA MET A 10 0.03 -2.11 -15.35
C MET A 10 0.08 -2.98 -14.09
N ALA A 11 -0.07 -4.30 -14.21
CA ALA A 11 0.02 -5.21 -13.08
C ALA A 11 1.40 -5.14 -12.41
N VAL A 12 2.49 -5.12 -13.21
CA VAL A 12 3.85 -5.00 -12.70
C VAL A 12 4.07 -3.65 -12.00
N ILE A 13 3.62 -2.54 -12.60
CA ILE A 13 3.73 -1.20 -11.98
C ILE A 13 2.99 -1.19 -10.63
N SER A 14 1.75 -1.68 -10.58
CA SER A 14 0.98 -1.76 -9.34
C SER A 14 1.67 -2.62 -8.27
N THR A 15 2.24 -3.77 -8.64
CA THR A 15 3.02 -4.62 -7.74
C THR A 15 4.23 -3.88 -7.18
N VAL A 16 5.03 -3.24 -8.04
CA VAL A 16 6.24 -2.52 -7.63
C VAL A 16 5.86 -1.38 -6.69
N PHE A 17 4.85 -0.59 -7.04
CA PHE A 17 4.42 0.55 -6.24
C PHE A 17 3.91 0.14 -4.86
N LEU A 18 3.06 -0.90 -4.78
CA LEU A 18 2.63 -1.46 -3.50
C LEU A 18 3.79 -2.02 -2.70
N SER A 19 4.75 -2.70 -3.35
CA SER A 19 5.92 -3.25 -2.67
C SER A 19 6.77 -2.15 -2.04
N VAL A 20 6.99 -1.04 -2.76
CA VAL A 20 7.71 0.13 -2.23
C VAL A 20 7.00 0.70 -1.00
N ILE A 21 5.68 0.84 -1.04
CA ILE A 21 4.91 1.37 0.11
C ILE A 21 4.99 0.43 1.31
N VAL A 22 4.85 -0.88 1.10
CA VAL A 22 4.99 -1.86 2.18
C VAL A 22 6.37 -1.79 2.79
N VAL A 23 7.42 -1.81 1.97
CA VAL A 23 8.81 -1.70 2.45
C VAL A 23 9.01 -0.41 3.23
N LEU A 24 8.55 0.73 2.71
CA LEU A 24 8.58 2.00 3.44
C LEU A 24 7.86 1.88 4.78
N ALA A 25 6.67 1.29 4.84
CA ALA A 25 5.96 1.10 6.11
C ALA A 25 6.78 0.26 7.11
N PHE A 26 7.47 -0.80 6.67
CA PHE A 26 8.34 -1.60 7.54
C PHE A 26 9.51 -0.82 8.15
N TYR A 27 10.06 0.17 7.45
CA TYR A 27 11.15 1.00 7.98
C TYR A 27 10.63 2.21 8.77
N VAL A 28 9.57 2.85 8.29
CA VAL A 28 9.07 4.12 8.82
C VAL A 28 8.20 3.91 10.05
N VAL A 29 7.26 2.95 10.02
CA VAL A 29 6.31 2.72 11.13
C VAL A 29 7.01 2.44 12.46
N PRO A 30 8.05 1.58 12.54
CA PRO A 30 8.75 1.34 13.81
C PRO A 30 9.47 2.58 14.34
N VAL A 31 10.08 3.39 13.47
CA VAL A 31 10.76 4.63 13.87
C VAL A 31 9.78 5.62 14.51
N PHE A 32 8.60 5.77 13.92
CA PHE A 32 7.55 6.61 14.49
C PHE A 32 7.00 6.02 15.79
N HIS A 33 6.78 4.71 15.86
CA HIS A 33 6.30 4.04 17.08
C HIS A 33 7.23 4.30 18.27
N THR A 34 8.53 4.06 18.13
CA THR A 34 9.52 4.31 19.19
C THR A 34 9.57 5.79 19.56
N SER A 35 9.43 6.69 18.59
CA SER A 35 9.33 8.13 18.88
C SER A 35 8.11 8.45 19.74
N PHE A 36 6.93 7.91 19.41
CA PHE A 36 5.70 8.14 20.17
C PHE A 36 5.76 7.55 21.58
N GLU A 37 6.34 6.36 21.75
CA GLU A 37 6.58 5.76 23.08
C GLU A 37 7.44 6.68 23.96
N ASN A 38 8.48 7.30 23.40
CA ASN A 38 9.35 8.24 24.13
C ASN A 38 8.63 9.54 24.51
N PHE A 39 7.61 9.96 23.77
CA PHE A 39 6.82 11.14 24.10
C PHE A 39 5.78 10.90 25.20
N GLY A 40 5.52 9.64 25.58
CA GLY A 40 4.58 9.28 26.64
C GLY A 40 3.12 9.67 26.37
N ALA A 41 2.79 10.07 25.14
CA ALA A 41 1.46 10.49 24.74
C ALA A 41 0.61 9.30 24.29
N GLU A 42 -0.71 9.39 24.52
CA GLU A 42 -1.66 8.40 24.03
C GLU A 42 -1.63 8.33 22.50
N ILE A 43 -1.48 7.11 21.97
CA ILE A 43 -1.42 6.86 20.54
C ILE A 43 -2.85 6.90 19.97
N PRO A 44 -3.16 7.78 18.99
CA PRO A 44 -4.47 7.82 18.34
C PRO A 44 -4.83 6.48 17.69
N ASN A 45 -6.14 6.18 17.64
CA ASN A 45 -6.67 4.93 17.09
C ASN A 45 -6.18 4.63 15.66
N LYS A 46 -6.06 5.66 14.80
CA LYS A 46 -5.58 5.48 13.41
C LYS A 46 -4.12 5.04 13.38
N THR A 47 -3.27 5.67 14.18
CA THR A 47 -1.84 5.31 14.28
C THR A 47 -1.68 3.89 14.84
N GLN A 48 -2.45 3.53 15.87
CA GLN A 48 -2.45 2.18 16.45
C GLN A 48 -2.87 1.11 15.43
N PHE A 49 -3.86 1.41 14.58
CA PHE A 49 -4.25 0.52 13.49
C PHE A 49 -3.12 0.31 12.49
N VAL A 50 -2.40 1.37 12.11
CA VAL A 50 -1.25 1.25 11.19
C VAL A 50 -0.13 0.42 11.83
N ILE A 51 0.23 0.69 13.09
CA ILE A 51 1.30 -0.02 13.82
C ILE A 51 0.97 -1.51 13.99
N SER A 52 -0.30 -1.86 14.22
CA SER A 52 -0.71 -3.25 14.37
C SER A 52 -0.84 -3.98 13.03
N SER A 53 -1.21 -3.29 11.95
CA SER A 53 -1.56 -3.92 10.68
C SER A 53 -0.46 -3.92 9.61
N TYR A 54 0.54 -3.02 9.67
CA TYR A 54 1.52 -2.84 8.58
C TYR A 54 2.28 -4.12 8.21
N LYS A 55 2.52 -5.01 9.19
CA LYS A 55 3.21 -6.29 8.97
C LYS A 55 2.46 -7.20 8.00
N TYR A 56 1.13 -7.13 8.00
CA TYR A 56 0.27 -7.92 7.13
C TYR A 56 0.13 -7.32 5.73
N TRP A 57 0.51 -6.06 5.51
CA TRP A 57 0.37 -5.39 4.21
C TRP A 57 1.28 -6.00 3.13
N VAL A 58 2.26 -6.82 3.53
CA VAL A 58 3.07 -7.64 2.61
C VAL A 58 2.25 -8.53 1.69
N VAL A 59 0.99 -8.83 2.02
CA VAL A 59 0.09 -9.59 1.15
C VAL A 59 -0.40 -8.79 -0.07
N PHE A 60 -0.45 -7.45 0.02
CA PHE A 60 -1.06 -6.62 -1.03
C PHE A 60 -0.34 -6.67 -2.37
N PRO A 61 1.02 -6.61 -2.45
CA PRO A 61 1.73 -6.73 -3.72
C PRO A 61 1.53 -8.08 -4.43
N PHE A 62 1.21 -9.15 -3.69
CA PHE A 62 0.99 -10.48 -4.29
C PHE A 62 -0.26 -10.55 -5.16
N ILE A 63 -1.27 -9.70 -4.92
CA ILE A 63 -2.51 -9.67 -5.71
C ILE A 63 -2.23 -9.28 -7.17
N PRO A 64 -1.66 -8.08 -7.47
CA PRO A 64 -1.30 -7.74 -8.85
C PRO A 64 -0.16 -8.60 -9.40
N LEU A 65 0.70 -9.16 -8.54
CA LEU A 65 1.76 -10.08 -8.99
C LEU A 65 1.16 -11.37 -9.56
N ALA A 66 0.16 -11.96 -8.88
CA ALA A 66 -0.54 -13.14 -9.38
C ALA A 66 -1.20 -12.88 -10.74
N ILE A 67 -1.74 -11.67 -10.95
CA ILE A 67 -2.27 -11.22 -12.24
C ILE A 67 -1.17 -11.15 -13.29
N ALA A 68 -0.04 -10.52 -12.98
CA ALA A 68 1.10 -10.40 -13.89
C ALA A 68 1.62 -11.79 -14.32
N VAL A 69 1.80 -12.72 -13.38
CA VAL A 69 2.22 -14.10 -13.66
C VAL A 69 1.21 -14.81 -14.55
N LYS A 70 -0.10 -14.68 -14.27
CA LYS A 70 -1.15 -15.33 -15.06
C LYS A 70 -1.24 -14.76 -16.49
N VAL A 71 -1.05 -13.45 -16.65
CA VAL A 71 -0.99 -12.77 -17.96
C VAL A 71 0.26 -13.18 -18.74
N TYR A 72 1.39 -13.39 -18.05
CA TYR A 72 2.62 -13.85 -18.68
C TYR A 72 2.54 -15.30 -19.16
N LYS A 73 1.96 -16.21 -18.35
CA LYS A 73 1.86 -17.64 -18.69
C LYS A 73 0.81 -17.95 -19.76
N ASN A 74 -0.30 -17.21 -19.80
CA ASN A 74 -1.39 -17.52 -20.73
C ASN A 74 -1.26 -16.73 -22.04
N LYS A 75 -1.01 -17.44 -23.16
CA LYS A 75 -0.95 -16.83 -24.50
C LYS A 75 -2.31 -16.36 -25.00
N GLU A 76 -3.39 -17.04 -24.63
CA GLU A 76 -4.76 -16.69 -25.00
C GLU A 76 -5.49 -16.09 -23.80
N MET A 77 -5.77 -14.79 -23.86
CA MET A 77 -6.56 -14.11 -22.84
C MET A 77 -8.01 -13.95 -23.32
N THR A 78 -8.94 -14.50 -22.55
CA THR A 78 -10.36 -14.20 -22.72
C THR A 78 -10.62 -12.71 -22.45
N LYS A 79 -11.47 -12.07 -23.28
CA LYS A 79 -11.81 -10.64 -23.15
C LYS A 79 -12.32 -10.28 -21.74
N THR A 80 -13.09 -11.18 -21.13
CA THR A 80 -13.61 -11.05 -19.76
C THR A 80 -12.49 -10.97 -18.73
N PHE A 81 -11.54 -11.91 -18.75
CA PHE A 81 -10.39 -11.92 -17.83
C PHE A 81 -9.56 -10.64 -17.97
N SER A 82 -9.30 -10.21 -19.20
CA SER A 82 -8.54 -9.00 -19.51
C SER A 82 -9.18 -7.74 -18.89
N LYS A 83 -10.52 -7.62 -18.93
CA LYS A 83 -11.24 -6.50 -18.31
C LYS A 83 -11.13 -6.51 -16.78
N TYR A 84 -11.36 -7.65 -16.13
CA TYR A 84 -11.26 -7.76 -14.67
C TYR A 84 -9.83 -7.56 -14.18
N ALA A 85 -8.83 -8.16 -14.83
CA ALA A 85 -7.42 -8.00 -14.50
C ALA A 85 -6.97 -6.53 -14.60
N GLY A 86 -7.45 -5.81 -15.62
CA GLY A 86 -7.20 -4.37 -15.77
C GLY A 86 -7.79 -3.56 -14.63
N TRP A 87 -9.08 -3.76 -14.34
CA TRP A 87 -9.75 -3.09 -13.23
C TRP A 87 -9.10 -3.36 -11.88
N VAL A 88 -8.71 -4.62 -11.59
CA VAL A 88 -8.02 -4.97 -10.35
C VAL A 88 -6.64 -4.30 -10.29
N SER A 89 -5.89 -4.24 -11.40
CA SER A 89 -4.58 -3.58 -11.42
C SER A 89 -4.69 -2.07 -11.18
N ILE A 90 -5.70 -1.41 -11.75
CA ILE A 90 -6.00 0.01 -11.53
C ILE A 90 -6.45 0.23 -10.08
N ALA A 91 -7.36 -0.61 -9.58
CA ALA A 91 -7.83 -0.53 -8.19
C ALA A 91 -6.67 -0.74 -7.20
N ALA A 92 -5.76 -1.68 -7.47
CA ALA A 92 -4.56 -1.90 -6.67
C ALA A 92 -3.63 -0.67 -6.68
N PHE A 93 -3.49 0.00 -7.83
CA PHE A 93 -2.70 1.23 -7.93
C PHE A 93 -3.33 2.40 -7.15
N VAL A 94 -4.63 2.61 -7.29
CA VAL A 94 -5.36 3.64 -6.52
C VAL A 94 -5.32 3.32 -5.03
N PHE A 95 -5.52 2.06 -4.66
CA PHE A 95 -5.40 1.59 -3.29
C PHE A 95 -4.01 1.85 -2.70
N ALA A 96 -2.94 1.69 -3.50
CA ALA A 96 -1.59 2.02 -3.09
C ALA A 96 -1.47 3.50 -2.69
N TRP A 97 -1.97 4.42 -3.52
CA TRP A 97 -1.99 5.84 -3.20
C TRP A 97 -2.81 6.17 -1.95
N LEU A 98 -3.99 5.55 -1.81
CA LEU A 98 -4.82 5.73 -0.62
C LEU A 98 -4.10 5.22 0.64
N LEU A 99 -3.44 4.06 0.57
CA LEU A 99 -2.67 3.49 1.66
C LEU A 99 -1.52 4.41 2.07
N LEU A 100 -0.81 5.00 1.10
CA LEU A 100 0.26 5.97 1.34
C LEU A 100 -0.26 7.20 2.09
N VAL A 101 -1.31 7.85 1.57
CA VAL A 101 -1.90 9.06 2.18
C VAL A 101 -2.45 8.76 3.58
N PHE A 102 -3.13 7.62 3.73
CA PHE A 102 -3.65 7.17 5.01
C PHE A 102 -2.54 6.95 6.04
N THR A 103 -1.47 6.25 5.65
CA THR A 103 -0.31 6.00 6.51
C THR A 103 0.38 7.30 6.92
N ALA A 104 0.61 8.20 5.96
CA ALA A 104 1.18 9.51 6.24
C ALA A 104 0.29 10.29 7.23
N SER A 105 -1.01 10.40 6.96
CA SER A 105 -1.96 11.09 7.83
C SER A 105 -1.97 10.51 9.25
N ALA A 106 -1.93 9.18 9.40
CA ALA A 106 -1.93 8.53 10.71
C ALA A 106 -0.62 8.79 11.49
N MET A 107 0.50 8.95 10.80
CA MET A 107 1.79 9.26 11.45
C MET A 107 1.93 10.72 11.86
N TYR A 108 1.25 11.65 11.18
CA TYR A 108 1.27 13.07 11.55
C TYR A 108 0.28 13.42 12.67
N GLU A 109 -0.77 12.62 12.87
CA GLU A 109 -1.82 12.88 13.88
C GLU A 109 -1.28 13.07 15.32
N PRO A 110 -0.37 12.21 15.83
CA PRO A 110 0.20 12.39 17.17
C PRO A 110 1.08 13.64 17.29
N ILE A 111 1.76 14.04 16.21
CA ILE A 111 2.64 15.21 16.19
C ILE A 111 1.82 16.49 16.39
N TYR A 112 0.67 16.61 15.71
CA TYR A 112 -0.21 17.75 15.90
C TYR A 112 -0.82 17.79 17.31
N GLY A 113 -1.15 16.62 17.89
CA GLY A 113 -1.61 16.52 19.28
C GLY A 113 -0.57 16.97 20.31
N LEU A 114 0.71 16.66 20.09
CA LEU A 114 1.80 17.13 20.94
C LEU A 114 2.05 18.64 20.81
N SER A 115 1.83 19.21 19.62
CA SER A 115 2.03 20.65 19.38
C SER A 115 0.99 21.53 20.08
N SER A 116 -0.25 21.05 20.26
CA SER A 116 -1.33 21.80 20.89
C SER A 116 -1.30 21.79 22.42
N HIS A 117 -0.56 20.87 23.04
CA HIS A 117 -0.38 20.80 24.50
C HIS A 117 0.77 21.68 25.05
N ASN A 118 1.63 22.20 24.17
CA ASN A 118 2.77 23.06 24.52
C ASN A 118 2.52 24.56 24.24
N GLN A 119 1.26 24.95 24.02
CA GLN A 119 0.79 26.35 24.03
C GLN A 119 -0.09 26.59 25.25
#